data_AF-Q174D1-F1
#
_entry.id   AF-Q174D1-F1
#
_cell.length_a   1.000
_cell.length_b   1.000
_cell.length_c   1.000
_cell.angle_alpha   90.00
_cell.angle_beta   90.00
_cell.angle_gamma   90.00
#
_symmetry.space_group_name_H-M   'P 1'
#
loop_
_entity.id
_entity.type
_entity.pdbx_description
1 polymer ?
#
loop_
_entity_poly.entity_id
_entity_poly.type
_entity_poly.pdbx_seq_one_letter_code
_entity_poly.pdbx_strand_id
1 'polypeptide(L)'
;MKVLKILQSFSQGTFIAFILSLLYCGHCSIAEPGYLDFDNLPETNFTCAGKVIGGYYADLEASCQMFHVCTIGQGDEPMDIKFLCLNGTVFDQETRVCERVDEVDCSKSERFYYLNLELYGNTIIPAPEGKWFASEVFFK
;
A
#
# COMPACT_ATOMS: atom_id res chain seq x y z
N MET A 1 -14.29 28.55 -57.20
CA MET A 1 -12.94 28.49 -56.58
C MET A 1 -12.96 29.04 -55.14
N LYS A 2 -13.60 28.38 -54.17
CA LYS A 2 -13.51 28.74 -52.72
C LYS A 2 -13.75 27.53 -51.78
N VAL A 3 -14.41 26.47 -52.28
CA VAL A 3 -14.70 25.25 -51.51
C VAL A 3 -13.47 24.33 -51.39
N LEU A 4 -12.55 24.35 -52.38
CA LEU A 4 -11.36 23.48 -52.43
C LEU A 4 -10.13 24.00 -51.66
N LYS A 5 -10.29 25.02 -50.79
CA LYS A 5 -9.22 25.46 -49.86
C LYS A 5 -9.52 25.13 -48.40
N ILE A 6 -10.73 24.67 -48.08
CA ILE A 6 -11.13 24.39 -46.69
C ILE A 6 -10.76 22.95 -46.29
N LEU A 7 -10.70 22.02 -47.25
CA LEU A 7 -10.36 20.61 -46.98
C LEU A 7 -8.86 20.33 -46.83
N GLN A 8 -7.97 21.29 -47.13
CA GLN A 8 -6.52 21.11 -46.95
C GLN A 8 -5.96 21.73 -45.66
N SER A 9 -6.77 22.49 -44.90
CA SER A 9 -6.27 23.22 -43.72
C SER A 9 -6.46 22.48 -42.39
N PHE A 10 -7.25 21.40 -42.36
CA PHE A 10 -7.57 20.68 -41.11
C PHE A 10 -6.62 19.53 -40.79
N SER A 11 -5.92 18.96 -41.77
CA SER A 11 -5.06 17.78 -41.55
C SER A 11 -3.72 18.10 -40.87
N GLN A 12 -3.23 19.34 -40.94
CA GLN A 12 -1.94 19.70 -40.33
C GLN A 12 -2.10 20.25 -38.91
N GLY A 13 -3.15 21.02 -38.62
CA GLY A 13 -3.39 21.60 -37.30
C GLY A 13 -3.78 20.59 -36.22
N THR A 14 -4.54 19.55 -36.58
CA THR A 14 -4.94 18.50 -35.63
C THR A 14 -3.79 17.56 -35.27
N PHE A 15 -2.90 17.26 -36.21
CA PHE A 15 -1.70 16.47 -35.98
C PHE A 15 -0.74 17.18 -35.03
N ILE A 16 -0.53 18.49 -35.21
CA ILE A 16 0.34 19.30 -34.32
C ILE A 16 -0.24 19.36 -32.91
N ALA A 17 -1.57 19.47 -32.75
CA ALA A 17 -2.22 19.45 -31.44
C ALA A 17 -2.12 18.08 -30.74
N PHE A 18 -2.24 16.97 -31.46
CA PHE A 18 -2.03 15.62 -30.92
C PHE A 18 -0.57 15.40 -30.48
N ILE A 19 0.39 15.83 -31.29
CA ILE A 19 1.82 15.72 -30.98
C ILE A 19 2.21 16.63 -29.82
N LEU A 20 1.68 17.87 -29.76
CA LEU A 20 1.85 18.74 -28.58
C LEU A 20 1.18 18.16 -27.34
N SER A 21 0.01 17.53 -27.45
CA SER A 21 -0.64 16.87 -26.32
C SER A 21 0.10 15.63 -25.84
N LEU A 22 0.73 14.87 -26.74
CA LEU A 22 1.62 13.75 -26.41
C LEU A 22 2.93 14.23 -25.77
N LEU A 23 3.48 15.36 -26.23
CA LEU A 23 4.66 16.00 -25.65
C LEU A 23 4.35 16.65 -24.28
N TYR A 24 3.16 17.22 -24.07
CA TYR A 24 2.70 17.74 -22.78
C TYR A 24 2.25 16.62 -21.82
N CYS A 25 1.86 15.44 -22.32
CA CYS A 25 1.60 14.23 -21.52
C CYS A 25 2.84 13.32 -21.41
N GLY A 26 4.03 13.84 -21.76
CA GLY A 26 5.31 13.11 -21.71
C GLY A 26 5.88 12.88 -20.31
N HIS A 27 5.11 13.20 -19.26
CA HIS A 27 5.37 12.80 -17.87
C HIS A 27 4.08 12.25 -17.24
N CYS A 28 3.37 11.38 -17.94
CA CYS A 28 2.80 10.26 -17.19
C CYS A 28 3.99 9.37 -16.86
N SER A 29 4.61 9.57 -15.69
CA SER A 29 5.42 8.53 -15.10
C SER A 29 4.47 7.37 -14.90
N ILE A 30 4.40 6.48 -15.89
CA ILE A 30 3.89 5.15 -15.70
C ILE A 30 4.88 4.59 -14.68
N ALA A 31 4.52 4.71 -13.39
CA ALA A 31 5.03 3.80 -12.39
C ALA A 31 4.53 2.44 -12.86
N GLU A 32 5.28 1.81 -13.75
CA GLU A 32 5.28 0.36 -13.86
C GLU A 32 5.34 -0.11 -12.41
N PRO A 33 4.42 -0.96 -11.91
CA PRO A 33 4.51 -1.51 -10.58
C PRO A 33 5.80 -2.33 -10.53
N GLY A 34 6.90 -1.64 -10.26
CA GLY A 34 8.22 -2.19 -10.13
C GLY A 34 8.20 -3.06 -8.89
N TYR A 35 8.90 -4.17 -8.99
CA TYR A 35 9.18 -4.94 -7.81
C TYR A 35 10.11 -4.14 -6.90
N LEU A 36 9.81 -4.11 -5.61
CA LEU A 36 10.65 -3.43 -4.62
C LEU A 36 11.97 -4.18 -4.40
N ASP A 37 13.02 -3.44 -4.05
CA ASP A 37 14.32 -4.02 -3.70
C ASP A 37 14.57 -3.88 -2.19
N PHE A 38 15.15 -4.91 -1.58
CA PHE A 38 15.49 -4.91 -0.15
C PHE A 38 16.47 -3.78 0.21
N ASP A 39 17.37 -3.42 -0.71
CA ASP A 39 18.37 -2.38 -0.48
C ASP A 39 17.76 -0.96 -0.52
N ASN A 40 16.56 -0.80 -1.11
CA ASN A 40 15.92 0.50 -1.32
C ASN A 40 14.40 0.42 -1.10
N LEU A 41 14.00 0.00 0.11
CA LEU A 41 12.59 0.01 0.48
C LEU A 41 12.05 1.44 0.57
N PRO A 42 10.84 1.70 0.04
CA PRO A 42 10.23 3.02 0.12
C PRO A 42 9.90 3.38 1.57
N GLU A 43 9.98 4.67 1.87
CA GLU A 43 9.38 5.22 3.08
C GLU A 43 7.89 5.48 2.81
N THR A 44 7.05 5.05 3.76
CA THR A 44 5.58 5.16 3.70
C THR A 44 5.07 5.80 4.99
N ASN A 45 3.78 6.13 5.07
CA ASN A 45 3.22 6.73 6.28
C ASN A 45 2.83 5.69 7.34
N PHE A 46 3.24 4.44 7.19
CA PHE A 46 2.95 3.40 8.18
C PHE A 46 3.59 3.72 9.54
N THR A 47 2.86 3.45 10.62
CA THR A 47 3.35 3.58 11.99
C THR A 47 2.72 2.52 12.90
N CYS A 48 3.50 2.08 13.89
CA CYS A 48 3.04 1.19 14.95
C CYS A 48 2.26 1.91 16.07
N ALA A 49 2.08 3.22 15.98
CA ALA A 49 1.24 3.96 16.93
C ALA A 49 -0.20 3.43 16.90
N GLY A 50 -0.70 2.99 18.06
CA GLY A 50 -2.04 2.40 18.20
C GLY A 50 -2.20 1.01 17.56
N LYS A 51 -1.09 0.36 17.17
CA LYS A 51 -1.08 -1.01 16.63
C LYS A 51 -0.74 -2.02 17.72
N VAL A 52 -1.15 -3.27 17.49
CA VAL A 52 -0.79 -4.41 18.34
C VAL A 52 0.70 -4.72 18.15
N ILE A 53 1.46 -4.70 19.25
CA ILE A 53 2.85 -5.17 19.29
C ILE A 53 2.88 -6.66 18.92
N GLY A 54 3.83 -7.07 18.09
CA GLY A 54 3.91 -8.39 17.45
C GLY A 54 2.94 -8.59 16.28
N GLY A 55 2.08 -7.61 15.99
CA GLY A 55 1.16 -7.66 14.86
C GLY A 55 1.85 -7.45 13.51
N TYR A 56 1.25 -8.02 12.47
CA TYR A 56 1.70 -7.96 11.08
C TYR A 56 0.77 -7.05 10.29
N TYR A 57 1.31 -6.13 9.50
CA TYR A 57 0.54 -5.11 8.79
C TYR A 57 1.02 -4.97 7.35
N ALA A 58 0.15 -5.24 6.39
CA ALA A 58 0.39 -5.01 4.97
C ALA A 58 0.57 -3.51 4.70
N ASP A 59 1.56 -3.12 3.90
CA ASP A 59 1.71 -1.74 3.47
C ASP A 59 0.96 -1.50 2.16
N LEU A 60 -0.13 -0.72 2.23
CA LEU A 60 -0.93 -0.37 1.04
C LEU A 60 -0.20 0.57 0.08
N GLU A 61 0.64 1.49 0.59
CA GLU A 61 1.40 2.42 -0.24
C GLU A 61 2.49 1.68 -1.03
N ALA A 62 3.03 0.61 -0.45
CA ALA A 62 3.95 -0.31 -1.10
C ALA A 62 3.24 -1.46 -1.85
N SER A 63 1.93 -1.32 -2.14
CA SER A 63 1.13 -2.32 -2.88
C SER A 63 1.22 -3.75 -2.28
N CYS A 64 1.29 -3.85 -0.96
CA CYS A 64 1.48 -5.07 -0.18
C CYS A 64 2.73 -5.88 -0.52
N GLN A 65 3.64 -5.41 -1.36
CA GLN A 65 4.94 -6.07 -1.57
C GLN A 65 5.80 -6.01 -0.31
N MET A 66 5.62 -4.95 0.48
CA MET A 66 6.21 -4.75 1.79
C MET A 66 5.15 -4.91 2.89
N PHE A 67 5.56 -5.39 4.06
CA PHE A 67 4.75 -5.43 5.26
C PHE A 67 5.60 -5.09 6.50
N HIS A 68 4.92 -4.73 7.58
CA HIS A 68 5.53 -4.29 8.82
C HIS A 68 5.19 -5.26 9.94
N VAL A 69 6.16 -5.53 10.81
CA VAL A 69 5.91 -6.17 12.11
C VAL A 69 6.19 -5.17 13.21
N CYS A 70 5.17 -4.87 14.01
CA CYS A 70 5.32 -3.95 15.12
C CYS A 70 6.05 -4.61 16.29
N THR A 71 6.99 -3.90 16.89
CA THR A 71 7.76 -4.34 18.06
C THR A 71 7.97 -3.18 19.02
N ILE A 72 8.53 -3.47 20.19
CA ILE A 72 9.00 -2.45 21.13
C ILE A 72 10.47 -2.15 20.83
N GLY A 73 10.75 -0.87 20.58
CA GLY A 73 12.09 -0.36 20.34
C GLY A 73 12.81 0.04 21.62
N GLN A 74 13.89 0.82 21.47
CA GLN A 74 14.59 1.39 22.62
C GLN A 74 13.72 2.46 23.30
N GLY A 75 13.62 2.40 24.62
CA GLY A 75 12.83 3.35 25.41
C GLY A 75 11.34 3.05 25.46
N ASP A 76 10.94 1.80 25.22
CA ASP A 76 9.54 1.33 25.25
C ASP A 76 8.62 1.96 24.18
N GLU A 77 9.19 2.63 23.19
CA GLU A 77 8.44 3.23 22.08
C GLU A 77 8.12 2.18 21.00
N PRO A 78 6.90 2.16 20.44
CA PRO A 78 6.54 1.30 19.32
C PRO A 78 7.36 1.63 18.07
N MET A 79 7.95 0.60 17.45
CA MET A 79 8.64 0.71 16.16
C MET A 79 8.26 -0.46 15.25
N ASP A 80 8.51 -0.32 13.96
CA ASP A 80 8.30 -1.38 12.98
C ASP A 80 9.62 -2.00 12.50
N ILE A 81 9.52 -3.25 12.06
CA ILE A 81 10.51 -3.90 11.21
C ILE A 81 9.85 -4.11 9.85
N LYS A 82 10.49 -3.63 8.79
CA LYS A 82 10.03 -3.76 7.40
C LYS A 82 10.49 -5.09 6.82
N PHE A 83 9.58 -5.76 6.13
CA PHE A 83 9.84 -7.01 5.42
C PHE A 83 9.32 -6.91 3.99
N LEU A 84 9.98 -7.60 3.08
CA LEU A 84 9.60 -7.63 1.67
C LEU A 84 9.28 -9.07 1.25
N CYS A 85 8.16 -9.23 0.54
CA CYS A 85 7.79 -10.47 -0.13
C CYS A 85 8.66 -10.70 -1.37
N LEU A 86 8.77 -11.95 -1.83
CA LEU A 86 9.54 -12.28 -3.04
C LEU A 86 8.84 -11.80 -4.32
N ASN A 87 9.62 -11.70 -5.40
CA ASN A 87 9.16 -11.36 -6.75
C ASN A 87 7.91 -12.17 -7.15
N GLY A 88 6.82 -11.46 -7.47
CA GLY A 88 5.54 -12.07 -7.87
C GLY A 88 4.60 -12.41 -6.70
N THR A 89 4.98 -12.09 -5.46
CA THR A 89 4.14 -12.28 -4.27
C THR A 89 3.93 -10.97 -3.53
N VAL A 90 2.83 -10.89 -2.78
CA VAL A 90 2.46 -9.78 -1.90
C VAL A 90 1.92 -10.35 -0.59
N PHE A 91 1.99 -9.55 0.47
CA PHE A 91 1.54 -9.95 1.79
C PHE A 91 0.02 -10.00 1.86
N ASP A 92 -0.51 -11.20 2.07
CA ASP A 92 -1.91 -11.41 2.40
C ASP A 92 -2.12 -11.20 3.90
N GLN A 93 -2.82 -10.11 4.22
CA GLN A 93 -3.09 -9.74 5.60
C GLN A 93 -4.01 -10.73 6.33
N GLU A 94 -4.92 -11.40 5.62
CA GLU A 94 -5.86 -12.35 6.21
C GLU A 94 -5.13 -13.60 6.72
N THR A 95 -4.21 -14.12 5.91
CA THR A 95 -3.46 -15.34 6.22
C THR A 95 -2.10 -15.09 6.86
N ARG A 96 -1.61 -13.83 6.83
CA ARG A 96 -0.30 -13.35 7.31
C ARG A 96 0.89 -14.01 6.61
N VAL A 97 0.75 -14.33 5.33
CA VAL A 97 1.82 -14.90 4.50
C VAL A 97 1.93 -14.17 3.17
N CYS A 98 3.10 -14.23 2.54
CA CYS A 98 3.25 -13.78 1.16
C CYS A 98 2.62 -14.81 0.22
N GLU A 99 1.65 -14.39 -0.59
CA GLU A 99 0.99 -15.20 -1.60
C GLU A 99 1.10 -14.50 -2.96
N ARG A 100 0.82 -15.21 -4.05
CA ARG A 100 0.85 -14.64 -5.39
C ARG A 100 -0.02 -13.40 -5.51
N VAL A 101 0.47 -12.43 -6.26
CA VAL A 101 -0.18 -11.12 -6.46
C VAL A 101 -1.59 -11.22 -7.06
N ASP A 102 -1.92 -12.29 -7.78
CA ASP A 102 -3.22 -12.52 -8.41
C ASP A 102 -4.28 -13.11 -7.45
N GLU A 103 -3.87 -13.62 -6.29
CA GLU A 103 -4.76 -14.19 -5.28
C GLU A 103 -5.10 -13.21 -4.14
N VAL A 104 -4.32 -12.12 -4.01
CA VAL A 104 -4.43 -11.18 -2.89
C VAL A 104 -5.04 -9.86 -3.33
N ASP A 105 -6.19 -9.50 -2.77
CA ASP A 105 -6.75 -8.15 -2.90
C ASP A 105 -6.18 -7.22 -1.83
N CYS A 106 -5.00 -6.66 -2.13
CA CYS A 106 -4.27 -5.77 -1.23
C CYS A 106 -5.13 -4.62 -0.70
N SER A 107 -6.08 -4.09 -1.49
CA SER A 107 -6.95 -2.98 -1.06
C SER A 107 -7.85 -3.31 0.14
N LYS A 108 -8.03 -4.60 0.43
CA LYS A 108 -8.84 -5.08 1.56
C LYS A 108 -8.02 -5.38 2.80
N SER A 109 -6.69 -5.32 2.75
CA SER A 109 -5.80 -5.74 3.84
C SER A 109 -6.16 -5.12 5.18
N GLU A 110 -6.42 -3.82 5.25
CA GLU A 110 -6.75 -3.14 6.51
C GLU A 110 -7.96 -3.74 7.25
N ARG A 111 -8.91 -4.33 6.52
CA ARG A 111 -10.09 -4.97 7.11
C ARG A 111 -9.73 -6.17 7.96
N PHE A 112 -8.56 -6.75 7.76
CA PHE A 112 -8.06 -7.94 8.46
C PHE A 112 -7.05 -7.60 9.56
N TYR A 113 -6.73 -6.33 9.81
CA TYR A 113 -5.80 -5.95 10.89
C TYR A 113 -6.26 -6.39 12.28
N TYR A 114 -7.58 -6.56 12.49
CA TYR A 114 -8.12 -7.07 13.75
C TYR A 114 -7.61 -8.48 14.08
N LEU A 115 -7.24 -9.28 13.07
CA LEU A 115 -6.70 -10.62 13.29
C LEU A 115 -5.40 -10.57 14.10
N ASN A 116 -4.66 -9.46 14.11
CA ASN A 116 -3.46 -9.35 14.95
C ASN A 116 -3.73 -9.48 16.46
N LEU A 117 -4.98 -9.27 16.90
CA LEU A 117 -5.39 -9.50 18.29
C LEU A 117 -5.41 -10.98 18.67
N GLU A 118 -5.55 -11.86 17.69
CA GLU A 118 -5.63 -13.31 17.90
C GLU A 118 -4.25 -13.97 18.05
N LEU A 119 -3.16 -13.24 17.75
CA LEU A 119 -1.79 -13.75 17.85
C LEU A 119 -1.41 -14.20 19.27
N TYR A 120 -2.05 -13.62 20.28
CA TYR A 120 -1.78 -13.90 21.70
C TYR A 120 -2.89 -14.74 22.37
N GLY A 121 -3.60 -15.56 21.60
CA GLY A 121 -4.78 -16.31 22.03
C GLY A 121 -4.71 -16.84 23.47
N ASN A 122 -5.62 -16.37 24.34
CA ASN A 122 -5.96 -16.86 25.70
C ASN A 122 -4.84 -17.35 26.65
N THR A 123 -3.58 -17.03 26.41
CA THR A 123 -2.47 -17.29 27.34
C THR A 123 -1.78 -15.99 27.72
N ILE A 124 -2.17 -15.50 28.90
CA ILE A 124 -1.49 -14.53 29.75
C ILE A 124 -1.20 -13.19 29.07
N ILE A 125 -2.13 -12.26 29.28
CA ILE A 125 -1.88 -10.81 29.22
C ILE A 125 -0.79 -10.49 30.26
N PRO A 126 0.37 -9.97 29.82
CA PRO A 126 0.81 -8.67 30.29
C PRO A 126 1.13 -7.82 29.04
N ALA A 127 0.49 -6.68 28.81
CA ALA A 127 0.36 -5.59 29.77
C ALA A 127 -0.85 -4.68 29.47
N PRO A 128 -1.55 -4.17 30.50
CA PRO A 128 -2.00 -2.78 30.52
C PRO A 128 -0.82 -1.90 31.03
N GLU A 129 -0.62 -0.68 30.57
CA GLU A 129 -1.60 0.40 30.69
C GLU A 129 -1.59 1.35 29.48
N GLY A 130 -2.74 1.50 28.82
CA GLY A 130 -2.87 2.44 27.70
C GLY A 130 -4.15 2.33 26.87
N LYS A 131 -5.30 2.34 27.55
CA LYS A 131 -6.64 2.78 27.05
C LYS A 131 -6.86 2.87 25.52
N TRP A 132 -7.22 1.75 24.87
CA TRP A 132 -7.96 1.77 23.59
C TRP A 132 -9.06 0.71 23.48
N PHE A 133 -9.17 -0.22 24.44
CA PHE A 133 -10.13 -1.33 24.38
C PHE A 133 -11.49 -1.08 25.01
N ALA A 134 -11.84 0.18 25.30
CA ALA A 134 -13.14 0.50 25.91
C ALA A 134 -13.79 1.71 25.24
N SER A 135 -14.31 1.54 24.02
CA SER A 135 -15.43 2.39 23.58
C SER A 135 -16.37 1.85 22.48
N GLU A 136 -16.08 0.78 21.71
CA GLU A 136 -16.94 0.50 20.53
C GLU A 136 -17.48 -0.94 20.32
N VAL A 137 -17.35 -1.86 21.28
CA VAL A 137 -17.96 -3.20 21.16
C VAL A 137 -19.31 -3.34 21.90
N PHE A 138 -19.85 -2.27 22.51
CA PHE A 138 -21.09 -2.36 23.30
C PHE A 138 -22.23 -1.41 22.90
N PHE A 139 -22.19 -0.78 21.72
CA PHE A 139 -23.33 -0.01 21.20
C PHE A 139 -23.83 -0.51 19.85
N LYS A 140 -24.18 -1.80 19.81
CA LYS A 140 -25.32 -2.28 19.03
C LYS A 140 -26.04 -3.42 19.75
#